data_AF-A0A8S3YGH1-F1
#
_entry.id   AF-A0A8S3YGH1-F1
#
_cell.length_a   1.000
_cell.length_b   1.000
_cell.length_c   1.000
_cell.angle_alpha   90.00
_cell.angle_beta   90.00
_cell.angle_gamma   90.00
#
_symmetry.space_group_name_H-M   'P 1'
#
loop_
_entity.id
_entity.type
_entity.pdbx_description
1 polymer ?
#
loop_
_entity_poly.entity_id
_entity_poly.type
_entity_poly.pdbx_seq_one_letter_code
_entity_poly.pdbx_strand_id
1 'polypeptide(L)'
;MSLQHSLVAAMMCIVVASADGQNLGIRPPFPLPRQCPSFSYDAFYDFQNNVTTTNPNVQELGGFTGSGCSRRGVLKLLLAPAVTDPGRRRVLVDLFMDGNPTEWVFNLGDSSSNNGYAGDADTQWWDAEVQGKGRTFAGYLSDNGGSGQAFVVPNAYSTRQTLIVGDGHITWIPDNNNLINYYNNPNLFALNGQHDDRPGPSNYDLFLGINRVVSQGREGSGVCKVGIKFLPEF
;
A
#
# COMPACT_ATOMS: atom_id res chain seq x y z
N MET A 1 -20.45 -16.39 -15.59
CA MET A 1 -21.03 -15.34 -14.71
C MET A 1 -20.81 -15.76 -13.26
N SER A 2 -20.44 -14.82 -12.37
CA SER A 2 -20.28 -15.00 -10.91
C SER A 2 -18.87 -15.27 -10.34
N LEU A 3 -17.86 -14.51 -10.78
CA LEU A 3 -16.63 -14.30 -9.98
C LEU A 3 -16.47 -12.84 -9.53
N GLN A 4 -17.02 -11.87 -10.29
CA GLN A 4 -17.02 -10.45 -9.90
C GLN A 4 -17.81 -10.15 -8.61
N HIS A 5 -18.87 -10.92 -8.30
CA HIS A 5 -19.64 -10.71 -7.07
C HIS A 5 -18.89 -11.16 -5.80
N SER A 6 -17.92 -12.08 -5.92
CA SER A 6 -17.25 -12.66 -4.75
C SER A 6 -16.09 -11.79 -4.23
N LEU A 7 -15.43 -11.02 -5.11
CA LEU A 7 -14.42 -10.04 -4.69
C LEU A 7 -15.06 -8.78 -4.10
N VAL A 8 -16.16 -8.31 -4.70
CA VAL A 8 -16.89 -7.13 -4.21
C VAL A 8 -17.49 -7.41 -2.83
N ALA A 9 -18.02 -8.60 -2.58
CA ALA A 9 -18.55 -8.99 -1.26
C ALA A 9 -17.47 -9.09 -0.17
N ALA A 10 -16.22 -9.43 -0.51
CA ALA A 10 -15.10 -9.43 0.44
C ALA A 10 -14.56 -8.02 0.72
N MET A 11 -14.67 -7.10 -0.25
CA MET A 11 -14.26 -5.70 -0.13
C MET A 11 -15.30 -4.82 0.59
N MET A 12 -16.58 -5.19 0.54
CA MET A 12 -17.69 -4.39 1.10
C MET A 12 -17.80 -4.43 2.64
N CYS A 13 -17.03 -5.27 3.33
CA CYS A 13 -17.04 -5.38 4.80
C CYS A 13 -16.16 -4.33 5.52
N ILE A 14 -15.64 -3.33 4.81
CA ILE A 14 -14.72 -2.32 5.38
C ILE A 14 -15.45 -1.24 6.20
N VAL A 15 -16.77 -1.12 6.09
CA VAL A 15 -17.55 -0.13 6.84
C VAL A 15 -18.41 -0.84 7.87
N VAL A 16 -17.90 -1.05 9.09
CA VAL A 16 -18.59 -1.03 10.41
C VAL A 16 -17.65 -1.73 11.41
N ALA A 17 -16.66 -1.01 11.94
CA ALA A 17 -16.00 -1.41 13.18
C ALA A 17 -15.36 -0.19 13.87
N SER A 18 -16.17 0.81 14.19
CA SER A 18 -15.87 1.76 15.27
C SER A 18 -17.05 2.70 15.49
N ALA A 19 -18.01 2.29 16.33
CA ALA A 19 -18.71 3.18 17.25
C ALA A 19 -19.50 2.34 18.26
N ASP A 20 -19.39 2.77 19.51
CA ASP A 20 -20.31 2.53 20.63
C ASP A 20 -20.19 1.24 21.44
N GLY A 21 -19.25 1.31 22.39
CA GLY A 21 -19.51 0.80 23.73
C GLY A 21 -20.57 1.65 24.42
N GLN A 22 -21.84 1.28 24.28
CA GLN A 22 -22.89 1.58 25.26
C GLN A 22 -23.82 0.37 25.39
N ASN A 23 -23.92 -0.08 26.64
CA ASN A 23 -24.64 -1.23 27.11
C ASN A 23 -26.13 -0.87 27.21
N LEU A 24 -26.98 -1.30 26.28
CA LEU A 24 -28.43 -1.26 26.44
C LEU A 24 -29.03 -2.60 26.02
N GLY A 25 -29.51 -3.35 27.01
CA GLY A 25 -30.08 -4.68 26.86
C GLY A 25 -31.40 -4.66 26.10
N ILE A 26 -31.34 -4.93 24.79
CA ILE A 26 -32.46 -5.43 23.99
C ILE A 26 -31.89 -6.48 23.03
N ARG A 27 -32.39 -7.72 23.10
CA ARG A 27 -32.02 -8.77 22.14
C ARG A 27 -32.64 -8.46 20.77
N PRO A 28 -31.87 -8.33 19.68
CA PRO A 28 -32.45 -8.18 18.35
C PRO A 28 -32.95 -9.53 17.81
N PRO A 29 -34.06 -9.58 17.05
CA PRO A 29 -34.68 -10.82 16.55
C PRO A 29 -34.12 -11.28 15.19
N PHE A 30 -32.92 -10.85 14.80
CA PHE A 30 -32.32 -11.21 13.51
C PHE A 30 -30.98 -11.92 13.72
N PRO A 31 -30.64 -12.93 12.89
CA PRO A 31 -29.33 -13.55 12.93
C PRO A 31 -28.29 -12.45 12.67
N LEU A 32 -27.30 -12.38 13.57
CA LEU A 32 -26.16 -11.47 13.45
C LEU A 32 -25.57 -11.57 12.04
N PRO A 33 -25.10 -10.45 11.45
CA PRO A 33 -24.49 -10.49 10.13
C PRO A 33 -23.35 -11.52 10.16
N ARG A 34 -23.25 -12.34 9.10
CA ARG A 34 -22.13 -13.26 8.88
C ARG A 34 -20.85 -12.52 9.27
N GLN A 35 -20.11 -13.06 10.24
CA GLN A 35 -18.78 -12.58 10.56
C GLN A 35 -18.01 -12.44 9.24
N CYS A 36 -17.61 -11.22 8.90
CA CYS A 36 -16.68 -11.01 7.79
C CYS A 36 -15.48 -11.93 8.08
N PRO A 37 -14.99 -12.71 7.09
CA PRO A 37 -13.79 -13.51 7.30
C PRO A 37 -12.71 -12.56 7.84
N SER A 38 -12.12 -12.90 8.98
CA SER A 38 -11.01 -12.14 9.54
C SER A 38 -9.98 -11.97 8.43
N PHE A 39 -9.81 -10.75 7.93
CA PHE A 39 -8.86 -10.49 6.87
C PHE A 39 -7.47 -10.63 7.48
N SER A 40 -6.90 -11.83 7.40
CA SER A 40 -5.52 -12.04 7.84
C SER A 40 -4.62 -11.37 6.82
N TYR A 41 -3.82 -10.42 7.31
CA TYR A 41 -2.65 -9.92 6.60
C TYR A 41 -1.53 -10.97 6.66
N ASP A 42 -0.67 -10.97 5.66
CA ASP A 42 0.53 -11.81 5.63
C ASP A 42 1.63 -11.20 6.52
N ALA A 43 1.69 -9.87 6.58
CA ALA A 43 2.47 -9.12 7.55
C ALA A 43 1.65 -7.94 8.10
N PHE A 44 1.84 -7.63 9.38
CA PHE A 44 1.12 -6.56 10.05
C PHE A 44 2.03 -5.83 11.03
N TYR A 45 1.97 -4.51 11.02
CA TYR A 45 2.75 -3.62 11.87
C TYR A 45 1.79 -2.67 12.58
N ASP A 46 1.75 -2.69 13.91
CA ASP A 46 1.05 -1.72 14.74
C ASP A 46 2.08 -1.00 15.60
N PHE A 47 2.45 0.22 15.17
CA PHE A 47 3.52 0.99 15.80
C PHE A 47 3.10 1.60 17.13
N GLN A 48 1.80 1.73 17.40
CA GLN A 48 1.29 2.27 18.65
C GLN A 48 1.35 1.22 19.75
N ASN A 49 0.98 -0.03 19.43
CA ASN A 49 0.97 -1.14 20.37
C ASN A 49 2.23 -2.01 20.33
N ASN A 50 3.16 -1.68 19.43
CA ASN A 50 4.38 -2.45 19.18
C ASN A 50 4.09 -3.94 18.87
N VAL A 51 3.05 -4.19 18.07
CA VAL A 51 2.67 -5.52 17.61
C VAL A 51 3.14 -5.68 16.18
N THR A 52 3.90 -6.75 15.92
CA THR A 52 4.36 -7.07 14.57
C THR A 52 4.09 -8.54 14.28
N THR A 53 3.54 -8.81 13.10
CA THR A 53 3.49 -10.12 12.45
C THR A 53 4.34 -10.03 11.20
N THR A 54 5.39 -10.85 11.09
CA THR A 54 6.33 -10.80 9.98
C THR A 54 6.04 -11.88 8.94
N ASN A 55 6.50 -11.66 7.72
CA ASN A 55 6.48 -12.61 6.62
C ASN A 55 7.88 -12.65 6.00
N PRO A 56 8.43 -13.81 5.61
CA PRO A 56 9.74 -13.88 4.95
C PRO A 56 9.84 -13.07 3.64
N ASN A 57 8.69 -12.79 3.00
CA ASN A 57 8.60 -11.98 1.78
C ASN A 57 8.41 -10.48 2.07
N VAL A 58 8.43 -10.06 3.34
CA VAL A 58 8.38 -8.65 3.78
C VAL A 58 9.59 -8.38 4.65
N GLN A 59 10.57 -7.65 4.11
CA GLN A 59 11.86 -7.40 4.77
C GLN A 59 11.95 -5.96 5.27
N GLU A 60 12.32 -5.78 6.53
CA GLU A 60 12.64 -4.44 7.06
C GLU A 60 14.05 -4.03 6.62
N LEU A 61 14.17 -2.86 5.97
CA LEU A 61 15.46 -2.31 5.57
C LEU A 61 15.93 -1.28 6.61
N GLY A 62 17.01 -1.61 7.33
CA GLY A 62 17.59 -0.72 8.34
C GLY A 62 16.78 -0.55 9.63
N GLY A 63 15.68 -1.30 9.77
CA GLY A 63 14.79 -1.27 10.93
C GLY A 63 13.95 0.01 11.04
N PHE A 64 12.98 0.00 11.94
CA PHE A 64 12.14 1.16 12.22
C PHE A 64 12.72 2.06 13.33
N THR A 65 12.72 3.37 13.12
CA THR A 65 13.12 4.40 14.09
C THR A 65 11.95 5.28 14.52
N GLY A 66 12.02 5.91 15.69
CA GLY A 66 10.92 6.72 16.24
C GLY A 66 9.87 5.90 17.01
N SER A 67 8.70 6.48 17.28
CA SER A 67 7.65 5.87 18.11
C SER A 67 6.23 6.20 17.63
N GLY A 68 5.27 5.31 17.92
CA GLY A 68 3.86 5.51 17.54
C GLY A 68 3.70 5.81 16.05
N CYS A 69 2.82 6.76 15.71
CA CYS A 69 2.54 7.16 14.33
C CYS A 69 3.61 8.07 13.71
N SER A 70 4.70 8.34 14.44
CA SER A 70 5.91 8.98 13.91
C SER A 70 7.01 7.98 13.57
N ARG A 71 6.77 6.68 13.81
CA ARG A 71 7.74 5.61 13.54
C ARG A 71 7.97 5.49 12.04
N ARG A 72 9.24 5.43 11.63
CA ARG A 72 9.66 5.50 10.23
C ARG A 72 10.50 4.30 9.87
N GLY A 73 10.35 3.80 8.66
CA GLY A 73 11.10 2.66 8.17
C GLY A 73 10.80 2.39 6.71
N VAL A 74 11.50 1.41 6.15
CA VAL A 74 11.29 0.96 4.78
C VAL A 74 11.08 -0.54 4.81
N LEU A 75 10.03 -0.99 4.12
CA LEU A 75 9.77 -2.39 3.87
C LEU A 75 10.09 -2.72 2.42
N LYS A 76 10.84 -3.78 2.19
CA LYS A 76 10.99 -4.42 0.88
C LYS A 76 9.97 -5.56 0.78
N LEU A 77 9.08 -5.45 -0.19
CA LEU A 77 8.02 -6.42 -0.47
C LEU A 77 8.48 -7.26 -1.66
N LEU A 78 8.79 -8.52 -1.42
CA LEU A 78 9.23 -9.42 -2.47
C LEU A 78 8.01 -9.91 -3.23
N LEU A 79 7.86 -9.55 -4.50
CA LEU A 79 6.90 -10.22 -5.38
C LEU A 79 7.62 -11.31 -6.19
N ALA A 80 6.89 -12.09 -6.98
CA ALA A 80 7.49 -13.16 -7.77
C ALA A 80 6.91 -13.22 -9.18
N PRO A 81 7.66 -13.78 -10.15
CA PRO A 81 7.10 -14.28 -11.40
C PRO A 81 5.95 -15.27 -11.14
N ALA A 82 4.95 -15.29 -12.02
CA ALA A 82 3.83 -16.23 -11.95
C ALA A 82 4.27 -17.70 -11.96
N VAL A 83 5.39 -18.00 -12.63
CA VAL A 83 5.99 -19.34 -12.66
C VAL A 83 6.59 -19.78 -11.33
N THR A 84 7.01 -18.82 -10.49
CA THR A 84 7.64 -19.10 -9.19
C THR A 84 6.60 -19.12 -8.08
N ASP A 85 5.68 -18.14 -8.08
CA ASP A 85 4.62 -18.03 -7.08
C ASP A 85 3.43 -17.24 -7.66
N PRO A 86 2.40 -17.92 -8.17
CA PRO A 86 1.24 -17.27 -8.76
C PRO A 86 0.36 -16.54 -7.73
N GLY A 87 0.56 -16.78 -6.43
CA GLY A 87 -0.15 -16.08 -5.34
C GLY A 87 0.48 -14.76 -4.93
N ARG A 88 1.64 -14.41 -5.49
CA ARG A 88 2.48 -13.28 -5.07
C ARG A 88 2.80 -12.35 -6.24
N ARG A 89 1.75 -11.95 -6.96
CA ARG A 89 1.79 -11.15 -8.19
C ARG A 89 1.33 -9.72 -7.99
N ARG A 90 0.57 -9.48 -6.93
CA ARG A 90 0.10 -8.18 -6.50
C ARG A 90 0.23 -8.07 -5.00
N VAL A 91 0.18 -6.85 -4.49
CA VAL A 91 0.17 -6.59 -3.05
C VAL A 91 -0.96 -5.65 -2.68
N LEU A 92 -1.69 -6.01 -1.63
CA LEU A 92 -2.56 -5.10 -0.91
C LEU A 92 -1.75 -4.50 0.24
N VAL A 93 -1.75 -3.17 0.30
CA VAL A 93 -1.17 -2.38 1.38
C VAL A 93 -2.28 -1.58 2.04
N ASP A 94 -2.57 -1.87 3.29
CA ASP A 94 -3.50 -1.11 4.12
C ASP A 94 -2.72 -0.20 5.05
N LEU A 95 -2.91 1.10 4.89
CA LEU A 95 -2.30 2.12 5.73
C LEU A 95 -3.35 2.70 6.65
N PHE A 96 -3.08 2.69 7.96
CA PHE A 96 -3.95 3.28 8.98
C PHE A 96 -3.26 4.50 9.58
N MET A 97 -3.92 5.66 9.51
CA MET A 97 -3.38 6.94 9.94
C MET A 97 -4.02 7.43 11.25
N ASP A 98 -3.33 8.34 11.95
CA ASP A 98 -3.83 9.04 13.15
C ASP A 98 -4.89 10.13 12.88
N GLY A 99 -5.27 10.33 11.62
CA GLY A 99 -6.21 11.36 11.19
C GLY A 99 -5.55 12.70 10.84
N ASN A 100 -4.28 12.93 11.20
CA ASN A 100 -3.54 14.16 10.92
C ASN A 100 -2.17 13.88 10.28
N PRO A 101 -2.13 13.20 9.12
CA PRO A 101 -0.88 12.92 8.43
C PRO A 101 -0.17 14.20 7.98
N THR A 102 1.17 14.23 8.07
CA THR A 102 2.00 15.38 7.68
C THR A 102 3.18 14.95 6.82
N GLU A 103 3.58 15.84 5.89
CA GLU A 103 4.70 15.63 4.97
C GLU A 103 4.68 14.23 4.35
N TRP A 104 5.78 13.47 4.35
CA TRP A 104 5.87 12.17 3.68
C TRP A 104 5.28 11.05 4.52
N VAL A 105 4.02 10.72 4.26
CA VAL A 105 3.23 9.70 4.98
C VAL A 105 3.62 8.31 4.52
N PHE A 106 3.75 8.13 3.21
CA PHE A 106 4.29 6.93 2.60
C PHE A 106 4.83 7.23 1.21
N ASN A 107 5.71 6.36 0.73
CA ASN A 107 6.19 6.33 -0.64
C ASN A 107 6.34 4.86 -1.02
N LEU A 108 5.65 4.44 -2.06
CA LEU A 108 5.67 3.07 -2.57
C LEU A 108 6.17 3.11 -3.99
N GLY A 109 7.31 2.49 -4.24
CA GLY A 109 7.95 2.44 -5.54
C GLY A 109 8.49 1.05 -5.86
N ASP A 110 8.84 0.80 -7.11
CA ASP A 110 9.53 -0.40 -7.57
C ASP A 110 11.06 -0.24 -7.67
N SER A 111 11.60 0.90 -7.21
CA SER A 111 13.04 1.12 -7.05
C SER A 111 13.44 1.42 -5.60
N SER A 112 14.61 0.91 -5.21
CA SER A 112 15.20 1.12 -3.87
C SER A 112 15.68 2.55 -3.61
N SER A 113 15.76 3.38 -4.64
CA SER A 113 16.18 4.79 -4.55
C SER A 113 15.05 5.78 -4.83
N ASN A 114 13.79 5.32 -4.99
CA ASN A 114 12.65 6.22 -5.08
C ASN A 114 12.63 7.23 -3.91
N ASN A 115 12.41 8.49 -4.25
CA ASN A 115 12.69 9.60 -3.34
C ASN A 115 11.55 10.64 -3.28
N GLY A 116 10.49 10.45 -4.05
CA GLY A 116 9.28 11.27 -4.04
C GLY A 116 9.19 12.39 -5.09
N TYR A 117 10.15 12.49 -6.01
CA TYR A 117 10.18 13.52 -7.06
C TYR A 117 9.98 13.01 -8.49
N ALA A 118 9.31 11.86 -8.64
CA ALA A 118 9.15 11.11 -9.89
C ALA A 118 10.47 10.54 -10.43
N GLY A 119 10.37 9.34 -10.99
CA GLY A 119 11.54 8.60 -11.46
C GLY A 119 12.57 8.32 -10.35
N ASP A 120 13.73 7.88 -10.80
CA ASP A 120 14.90 7.52 -10.03
C ASP A 120 16.13 8.08 -10.75
N ALA A 121 16.82 8.97 -10.06
CA ALA A 121 17.96 9.67 -10.62
C ALA A 121 19.12 8.71 -10.97
N ASP A 122 19.19 7.50 -10.42
CA ASP A 122 20.45 6.75 -10.41
C ASP A 122 20.38 5.23 -10.66
N THR A 123 19.34 4.48 -10.28
CA THR A 123 19.46 3.00 -10.24
C THR A 123 18.65 2.22 -11.27
N GLN A 124 17.45 2.69 -11.65
CA GLN A 124 16.52 1.90 -12.47
C GLN A 124 15.73 2.77 -13.45
N TRP A 125 15.31 2.22 -14.59
CA TRP A 125 14.47 2.91 -15.59
C TRP A 125 12.97 2.63 -15.37
N TRP A 126 12.63 1.54 -14.69
CA TRP A 126 11.26 1.22 -14.28
C TRP A 126 11.11 1.46 -12.79
N ASP A 127 10.88 2.73 -12.45
CA ASP A 127 11.06 3.33 -11.12
C ASP A 127 9.86 4.21 -10.75
N ALA A 128 8.65 3.77 -11.11
CA ALA A 128 7.45 4.50 -10.78
C ALA A 128 7.22 4.55 -9.27
N GLU A 129 6.55 5.61 -8.83
CA GLU A 129 6.24 5.77 -7.42
C GLU A 129 4.83 6.31 -7.21
N VAL A 130 4.20 5.87 -6.14
CA VAL A 130 3.00 6.47 -5.58
C VAL A 130 3.29 6.92 -4.16
N GLN A 131 2.70 8.04 -3.76
CA GLN A 131 3.06 8.69 -2.51
C GLN A 131 1.91 9.39 -1.83
N GLY A 132 1.93 9.31 -0.51
CA GLY A 132 1.13 10.13 0.37
C GLY A 132 1.96 11.30 0.89
N LYS A 133 1.59 12.53 0.51
CA LYS A 133 2.12 13.75 1.12
C LYS A 133 1.02 14.52 1.85
N GLY A 134 1.05 14.52 3.18
CA GLY A 134 -0.07 14.99 4.01
C GLY A 134 -1.33 14.18 3.72
N ARG A 135 -2.37 14.83 3.18
CA ARG A 135 -3.58 14.14 2.70
C ARG A 135 -3.65 14.02 1.17
N THR A 136 -2.59 14.38 0.47
CA THR A 136 -2.54 14.27 -0.99
C THR A 136 -1.97 12.91 -1.37
N PHE A 137 -2.67 12.18 -2.22
CA PHE A 137 -2.18 10.97 -2.86
C PHE A 137 -1.81 11.29 -4.31
N ALA A 138 -0.62 10.90 -4.75
CA ALA A 138 -0.17 11.13 -6.12
C ALA A 138 0.58 9.92 -6.64
N GLY A 139 0.54 9.74 -7.96
CA GLY A 139 1.31 8.73 -8.67
C GLY A 139 2.13 9.35 -9.78
N TYR A 140 3.30 8.78 -10.02
CA TYR A 140 4.27 9.22 -11.01
C TYR A 140 4.69 8.02 -11.83
N LEU A 141 4.76 8.22 -13.15
CA LEU A 141 5.26 7.21 -14.05
C LEU A 141 6.78 7.08 -13.88
N SER A 142 7.29 5.94 -14.32
CA SER A 142 8.71 5.68 -14.41
C SER A 142 9.40 6.60 -15.43
N ASP A 143 10.73 6.64 -15.40
CA ASP A 143 11.58 7.27 -16.42
C ASP A 143 11.25 6.75 -17.83
N ASN A 144 10.80 5.50 -17.98
CA ASN A 144 10.38 4.94 -19.27
C ASN A 144 9.08 5.58 -19.77
N GLY A 145 8.23 6.02 -18.83
CA GLY A 145 7.06 6.84 -19.09
C GLY A 145 7.32 8.35 -19.14
N GLY A 146 8.58 8.78 -19.07
CA GLY A 146 8.99 10.20 -19.07
C GLY A 146 8.80 10.89 -17.71
N SER A 147 8.75 10.14 -16.61
CA SER A 147 8.70 10.66 -15.22
C SER A 147 7.52 11.60 -14.95
N GLY A 148 6.45 11.47 -15.73
CA GLY A 148 5.28 12.35 -15.66
C GLY A 148 4.38 12.04 -14.47
N GLN A 149 3.70 13.07 -13.95
CA GLN A 149 2.65 12.88 -12.94
C GLN A 149 1.44 12.16 -13.57
N ALA A 150 1.16 10.96 -13.08
CA ALA A 150 0.08 10.11 -13.57
C ALA A 150 -1.29 10.57 -13.04
N PHE A 151 -1.36 10.88 -11.75
CA PHE A 151 -2.57 11.36 -11.08
C PHE A 151 -2.25 12.11 -9.79
N VAL A 152 -3.19 12.96 -9.35
CA VAL A 152 -3.19 13.61 -8.03
C VAL A 152 -4.60 13.59 -7.48
N VAL A 153 -4.73 13.17 -6.24
CA VAL A 153 -5.97 13.14 -5.47
C VAL A 153 -5.75 13.97 -4.21
N PRO A 154 -6.22 15.23 -4.17
CA PRO A 154 -6.18 16.02 -2.96
C PRO A 154 -7.17 15.47 -1.93
N ASN A 155 -6.84 15.56 -0.65
CA ASN A 155 -7.67 15.04 0.45
C ASN A 155 -8.08 13.58 0.24
N ALA A 156 -7.16 12.75 -0.25
CA ALA A 156 -7.42 11.38 -0.66
C ALA A 156 -7.95 10.53 0.48
N TYR A 157 -7.43 10.67 1.70
CA TYR A 157 -7.77 9.85 2.87
C TYR A 157 -7.78 10.70 4.15
N SER A 158 -8.46 10.20 5.19
CA SER A 158 -8.36 10.77 6.55
C SER A 158 -7.62 9.83 7.50
N THR A 159 -8.15 8.63 7.72
CA THR A 159 -7.66 7.64 8.70
C THR A 159 -7.27 6.30 8.09
N ARG A 160 -7.63 6.03 6.83
CA ARG A 160 -7.20 4.81 6.14
C ARG A 160 -7.10 4.98 4.62
N GLN A 161 -6.08 4.36 4.05
CA GLN A 161 -5.91 4.19 2.61
C GLN A 161 -5.54 2.75 2.32
N THR A 162 -6.37 2.04 1.55
CA THR A 162 -6.00 0.74 0.97
C THR A 162 -5.44 0.96 -0.42
N LEU A 163 -4.31 0.35 -0.73
CA LEU A 163 -3.72 0.25 -2.06
C LEU A 163 -3.70 -1.21 -2.49
N ILE A 164 -3.95 -1.48 -3.76
CA ILE A 164 -3.69 -2.78 -4.38
C ILE A 164 -2.83 -2.50 -5.62
N VAL A 165 -1.60 -2.97 -5.59
CA VAL A 165 -0.58 -2.68 -6.58
C VAL A 165 -0.24 -3.93 -7.36
N GLY A 166 -0.17 -3.79 -8.67
CA GLY A 166 0.21 -4.84 -9.61
C GLY A 166 0.92 -4.26 -10.83
N ASP A 167 1.33 -5.15 -11.73
CA ASP A 167 2.08 -4.76 -12.93
C ASP A 167 1.29 -3.76 -13.79
N GLY A 168 1.84 -2.56 -13.98
CA GLY A 168 1.24 -1.47 -14.75
C GLY A 168 -0.07 -0.90 -14.20
N HIS A 169 -0.46 -1.21 -12.95
CA HIS A 169 -1.73 -0.71 -12.40
C HIS A 169 -1.75 -0.56 -10.88
N ILE A 170 -2.66 0.29 -10.43
CA ILE A 170 -2.97 0.49 -9.02
C ILE A 170 -4.47 0.69 -8.82
N THR A 171 -5.01 0.06 -7.79
CA THR A 171 -6.32 0.36 -7.20
C THR A 171 -6.11 1.02 -5.86
N TRP A 172 -6.93 2.01 -5.51
CA TRP A 172 -6.93 2.57 -4.17
C TRP A 172 -8.34 2.84 -3.66
N ILE A 173 -8.53 2.60 -2.37
CA ILE A 173 -9.81 2.75 -1.67
C ILE A 173 -9.57 3.63 -0.45
N PRO A 174 -10.02 4.88 -0.46
CA PRO A 174 -9.94 5.74 0.69
C PRO A 174 -11.15 5.56 1.62
N ASP A 175 -10.99 5.92 2.88
CA ASP A 175 -12.05 5.85 3.90
C ASP A 175 -13.09 6.98 3.81
N ASN A 176 -12.73 8.10 3.22
CA ASN A 176 -13.58 9.29 3.16
C ASN A 176 -14.80 9.14 2.22
N ASN A 177 -14.73 8.28 1.21
CA ASN A 177 -15.80 8.05 0.24
C ASN A 177 -16.00 6.58 -0.15
N ASN A 178 -15.08 5.68 0.24
CA ASN A 178 -15.11 4.24 -0.06
C ASN A 178 -15.23 3.89 -1.56
N LEU A 179 -14.89 4.82 -2.45
CA LEU A 179 -14.87 4.56 -3.89
C LEU A 179 -13.64 3.73 -4.25
N ILE A 180 -13.86 2.70 -5.06
CA ILE A 180 -12.77 1.93 -5.65
C ILE A 180 -12.25 2.72 -6.85
N ASN A 181 -11.06 3.29 -6.71
CA ASN A 181 -10.40 4.04 -7.77
C ASN A 181 -9.37 3.14 -8.45
N TYR A 182 -9.13 3.36 -9.74
CA TYR A 182 -8.22 2.55 -10.54
C TYR A 182 -7.47 3.43 -11.53
N TYR A 183 -6.18 3.17 -11.66
CA TYR A 183 -5.33 3.76 -12.68
C TYR A 183 -4.45 2.67 -13.27
N ASN A 184 -4.28 2.68 -14.59
CA ASN A 184 -3.34 1.82 -15.27
C ASN A 184 -2.53 2.59 -16.30
N ASN A 185 -1.26 2.20 -16.40
CA ASN A 185 -0.32 2.65 -17.40
C ASN A 185 0.80 1.62 -17.44
N PRO A 186 1.22 1.12 -18.62
CA PRO A 186 2.34 0.19 -18.71
C PRO A 186 3.63 0.71 -18.07
N ASN A 187 3.78 2.04 -17.94
CA ASN A 187 4.92 2.72 -17.32
C ASN A 187 4.71 3.10 -15.84
N LEU A 188 3.69 2.55 -15.17
CA LEU A 188 3.60 2.61 -13.71
C LEU A 188 4.57 1.58 -13.13
N PHE A 189 4.10 0.55 -12.40
CA PHE A 189 5.00 -0.44 -11.80
C PHE A 189 5.42 -1.54 -12.77
N ALA A 190 6.69 -1.91 -12.77
CA ALA A 190 7.24 -3.06 -13.46
C ALA A 190 7.39 -4.25 -12.49
N LEU A 191 6.38 -5.13 -12.43
CA LEU A 191 6.32 -6.27 -11.50
C LEU A 191 6.26 -7.61 -12.22
N ASN A 192 6.51 -7.61 -13.53
CA ASN A 192 6.47 -8.77 -14.39
C ASN A 192 7.84 -9.09 -15.01
N GLY A 193 8.92 -8.63 -14.38
CA GLY A 193 10.28 -8.94 -14.83
C GLY A 193 10.71 -8.14 -16.05
N GLN A 194 10.16 -6.94 -16.23
CA GLN A 194 10.63 -6.01 -17.23
C GLN A 194 12.14 -5.85 -17.12
N HIS A 195 12.81 -5.84 -18.28
CA HIS A 195 14.24 -5.59 -18.36
C HIS A 195 14.51 -4.14 -17.99
N ASP A 196 15.50 -3.94 -17.12
CA ASP A 196 16.03 -2.62 -16.82
C ASP A 196 17.25 -2.38 -17.70
N ASP A 197 17.24 -1.28 -18.46
CA ASP A 197 18.33 -0.93 -19.37
C ASP A 197 19.51 -0.24 -18.65
N ARG A 198 19.36 0.06 -17.34
CA ARG A 198 20.45 0.42 -16.41
C ARG A 198 20.95 -0.82 -15.67
N PRO A 199 22.18 -0.85 -15.11
CA PRO A 199 22.69 -2.01 -14.39
C PRO A 199 21.89 -2.25 -13.09
N GLY A 200 20.76 -2.96 -13.22
CA GLY A 200 19.85 -3.34 -12.14
C GLY A 200 19.26 -4.73 -12.38
N PRO A 201 18.82 -5.44 -11.32
CA PRO A 201 18.09 -6.69 -11.48
C PRO A 201 16.72 -6.44 -12.13
N SER A 202 16.14 -7.48 -12.76
CA SER A 202 14.75 -7.41 -13.24
C SER A 202 13.79 -7.02 -12.11
N ASN A 203 12.87 -6.09 -12.39
CA ASN A 203 11.97 -5.55 -11.38
C ASN A 203 10.80 -6.50 -11.07
N TYR A 204 10.68 -6.75 -9.76
CA TYR A 204 9.60 -7.51 -9.13
C TYR A 204 9.32 -6.94 -7.74
N ASP A 205 10.34 -6.43 -7.06
CA ASP A 205 10.20 -6.00 -5.67
C ASP A 205 9.56 -4.61 -5.60
N LEU A 206 8.78 -4.40 -4.55
CA LEU A 206 8.30 -3.08 -4.18
C LEU A 206 8.99 -2.62 -2.89
N PHE A 207 9.16 -1.32 -2.75
CA PHE A 207 9.73 -0.68 -1.58
C PHE A 207 8.70 0.30 -1.02
N LEU A 208 8.28 0.06 0.22
CA LEU A 208 7.34 0.90 0.96
C LEU A 208 8.08 1.68 2.04
N GLY A 209 8.33 2.96 1.80
CA GLY A 209 8.66 3.94 2.83
C GLY A 209 7.43 4.28 3.67
N ILE A 210 7.57 4.18 4.99
CA ILE A 210 6.51 4.46 5.97
C ILE A 210 6.92 5.66 6.80
N ASN A 211 6.11 6.72 6.78
CA ASN A 211 6.43 8.04 7.36
C ASN A 211 7.75 8.64 6.85
N ARG A 212 8.14 8.25 5.63
CA ARG A 212 9.33 8.71 4.88
C ARG A 212 9.25 8.26 3.44
N VAL A 213 10.15 8.78 2.61
CA VAL A 213 10.43 8.20 1.29
C VAL A 213 11.31 6.95 1.42
N VAL A 214 11.36 6.13 0.36
CA VAL A 214 12.18 4.90 0.33
C VAL A 214 13.66 5.26 0.52
N SER A 215 14.16 6.16 -0.33
CA SER A 215 15.49 6.74 -0.16
C SER A 215 15.57 7.66 1.08
N GLN A 216 16.78 8.04 1.51
CA GLN A 216 16.92 8.90 2.69
C GLN A 216 16.58 10.37 2.39
N GLY A 217 16.33 11.13 3.45
CA GLY A 217 16.31 12.60 3.39
C GLY A 217 14.93 13.27 3.36
N ARG A 218 13.84 12.52 3.33
CA ARG A 218 12.47 13.07 3.41
C ARG A 218 11.59 12.25 4.33
N GLU A 219 10.96 12.93 5.29
CA GLU A 219 10.27 12.31 6.40
C GLU A 219 8.91 12.96 6.64
N GLY A 220 8.04 12.25 7.35
CA GLY A 220 6.74 12.73 7.78
C GLY A 220 6.24 11.98 8.99
N SER A 221 4.92 11.99 9.15
CA SER A 221 4.22 11.26 10.20
C SER A 221 2.77 11.01 9.80
N GLY A 222 2.14 10.07 10.49
CA GLY A 222 0.70 9.82 10.39
C GLY A 222 0.38 8.35 10.31
N VAL A 223 1.20 7.51 9.65
CA VAL A 223 0.95 6.07 9.58
C VAL A 223 1.23 5.43 10.93
N CYS A 224 0.18 4.87 11.53
CA CYS A 224 0.22 4.16 12.80
C CYS A 224 0.29 2.64 12.61
N LYS A 225 -0.33 2.13 11.55
CA LYS A 225 -0.38 0.70 11.26
C LYS A 225 -0.28 0.43 9.77
N VAL A 226 0.31 -0.72 9.43
CA VAL A 226 0.44 -1.20 8.07
C VAL A 226 0.05 -2.68 8.01
N GLY A 227 -0.91 -3.00 7.15
CA GLY A 227 -1.25 -4.38 6.80
C GLY A 227 -0.79 -4.69 5.38
N ILE A 228 -0.12 -5.83 5.18
CA ILE A 228 0.38 -6.29 3.89
C ILE A 228 -0.24 -7.63 3.56
N LYS A 229 -0.70 -7.80 2.32
CA LYS A 229 -1.18 -9.09 1.82
C LYS A 229 -0.79 -9.30 0.36
N PHE A 230 -0.22 -10.45 0.06
CA PHE A 230 0.07 -10.86 -1.30
C PHE A 230 -1.18 -11.45 -1.95
N LEU A 231 -1.35 -11.16 -3.23
CA LEU A 231 -2.52 -11.55 -4.01
C LEU A 231 -2.08 -12.14 -5.35
N PRO A 232 -2.86 -13.09 -5.91
CA PRO A 232 -2.63 -13.58 -7.26
C PRO A 232 -2.92 -12.52 -8.32
N GLU A 233 -2.46 -12.77 -9.54
CA GLU A 233 -2.87 -11.98 -10.72
C GLU A 233 -4.38 -12.19 -11.00
N PHE A 234 -5.01 -11.26 -11.71
CA PHE A 234 -6.46 -11.32 -11.99
C PHE A 234 -6.84 -12.43 -12.97
#